data_AF-A0A411Z5T2-F1
#
_entry.id   AF-A0A411Z5T2-F1
#
_cell.length_a   1.000
_cell.length_b   1.000
_cell.length_c   1.000
_cell.angle_alpha   90.00
_cell.angle_beta   90.00
_cell.angle_gamma   90.00
#
_symmetry.space_group_name_H-M   'P 1'
#
loop_
_entity.id
_entity.type
_entity.pdbx_description
1 polymer ?
#
loop_
_entity_poly.entity_id
_entity_poly.type
_entity_poly.pdbx_seq_one_letter_code
_entity_poly.pdbx_strand_id
1 'polypeptide(L)'
;MVATLPLYLGPLLAGLSGLGWSAIPVFVALMALWLVVMRPQDWPRRVALWTPAVVLAAAAQVAINAVIVVILFGIGRGLGGVGGFVLPLPPLVPVALSFLSIPLSRMVWNPETAQQMDQFLDQALDQIHAINRGAPQVGAGAGADPMLKTLLDLPDDADPVLTADAIAAAMCAPGAALRLSLLQDELDHGLVPRNGLREGLILWATDTVRAADDRVHGVQLTGFLAAGFDARLLELFARRALPLLQAQPGLWSSYPDTAEIGLALEDSLPEAVQDSLRALAAAVEAATPPEERLSEA
;
A
#
# COMPACT_ATOMS: atom_id res chain seq x y z
N MET A 1 -14.21 2.58 -5.99
CA MET A 1 -14.59 4.00 -6.16
C MET A 1 -16.07 4.27 -6.44
N VAL A 2 -16.80 3.39 -7.15
CA VAL A 2 -18.19 3.68 -7.60
C VAL A 2 -19.21 3.84 -6.46
N ALA A 3 -18.99 3.23 -5.28
CA ALA A 3 -19.99 3.17 -4.21
C ALA A 3 -20.07 4.40 -3.28
N THR A 4 -19.05 5.27 -3.25
CA THR A 4 -19.05 6.52 -2.47
C THR A 4 -19.65 7.71 -3.22
N LEU A 5 -19.79 7.59 -4.55
CA LEU A 5 -20.37 8.63 -5.41
C LEU A 5 -21.78 9.08 -4.95
N PRO A 6 -22.71 8.19 -4.55
CA PRO A 6 -24.06 8.60 -4.11
C PRO A 6 -24.05 9.39 -2.79
N LEU A 7 -23.06 9.15 -1.92
CA LEU A 7 -22.91 9.88 -0.65
C LEU A 7 -22.66 11.37 -0.88
N TYR A 8 -21.79 11.69 -1.83
CA TYR A 8 -21.45 13.07 -2.22
C TYR A 8 -22.48 13.69 -3.18
N LEU A 9 -23.23 12.87 -3.93
CA LEU A 9 -24.29 13.35 -4.81
C LEU A 9 -25.47 13.95 -4.04
N GLY A 10 -25.78 13.44 -2.85
CA GLY A 10 -26.90 13.94 -2.05
C GLY A 10 -26.80 15.42 -1.65
N PRO A 11 -25.70 15.89 -1.02
CA PRO A 11 -25.51 17.31 -0.71
C PRO A 11 -25.58 18.22 -1.94
N LEU A 12 -25.01 17.76 -3.07
CA LEU A 12 -25.03 18.47 -4.34
C LEU A 12 -26.46 18.62 -4.89
N LEU A 13 -27.24 17.53 -4.93
CA LEU A 13 -28.63 17.54 -5.37
C LEU A 13 -29.53 18.32 -4.40
N ALA A 14 -29.25 18.29 -3.10
CA ALA A 14 -29.93 19.12 -2.12
C ALA A 14 -29.69 20.61 -2.38
N GLY A 15 -28.47 21.01 -2.72
CA GLY A 15 -28.16 22.37 -3.16
C GLY A 15 -28.92 22.76 -4.43
N LEU A 16 -28.96 21.87 -5.43
CA LEU A 16 -29.63 22.07 -6.72
C LEU A 16 -31.16 22.16 -6.62
N SER A 17 -31.75 21.42 -5.68
CA SER A 17 -33.18 21.46 -5.36
C SER A 17 -33.58 22.63 -4.47
N GLY A 18 -32.63 23.50 -4.11
CA GLY A 18 -32.91 24.73 -3.37
C GLY A 18 -33.24 24.51 -1.89
N LEU A 19 -32.88 23.36 -1.31
CA LEU A 19 -33.07 23.10 0.12
C LEU A 19 -32.42 24.21 0.97
N GLY A 20 -32.95 24.41 2.17
CA GLY A 20 -32.41 25.39 3.12
C GLY A 20 -31.08 24.95 3.73
N TRP A 21 -30.30 25.91 4.24
CA TRP A 21 -29.03 25.66 4.95
C TRP A 21 -29.20 24.74 6.17
N SER A 22 -30.42 24.61 6.71
CA SER A 22 -30.77 23.65 7.77
C SER A 22 -30.60 22.18 7.37
N ALA A 23 -30.46 21.87 6.08
CA ALA A 23 -30.22 20.51 5.60
C ALA A 23 -28.76 20.05 5.78
N ILE A 24 -27.81 20.99 5.89
CA ILE A 24 -26.37 20.67 5.97
C ILE A 24 -26.03 19.77 7.16
N PRO A 25 -26.48 20.05 8.41
CA PRO A 25 -26.20 19.17 9.54
C PRO A 25 -26.63 17.72 9.33
N VAL A 26 -27.71 17.48 8.56
CA VAL A 26 -28.19 16.13 8.24
C VAL A 26 -27.17 15.40 7.35
N PHE A 27 -26.64 16.05 6.32
CA PHE A 27 -25.63 15.46 5.45
C PHE A 27 -24.28 15.28 6.16
N VAL A 28 -23.91 16.21 7.04
CA VAL A 28 -22.72 16.07 7.90
C VAL A 28 -22.86 14.85 8.81
N ALA A 29 -24.02 14.66 9.42
CA ALA A 29 -24.29 13.49 10.25
C ALA A 29 -24.23 12.18 9.44
N LEU A 30 -24.75 12.17 8.21
CA LEU A 30 -24.66 11.00 7.32
C LEU A 30 -23.22 10.67 6.90
N MET A 31 -22.40 11.69 6.58
CA MET A 31 -20.97 11.48 6.29
C MET A 31 -20.19 11.04 7.53
N ALA A 32 -20.49 11.59 8.70
CA ALA A 32 -19.89 11.16 9.96
C ALA A 32 -20.26 9.70 10.30
N LEU A 33 -21.54 9.34 10.12
CA LEU A 33 -22.01 7.97 10.27
C LEU A 33 -21.29 7.03 9.29
N TRP A 34 -21.10 7.46 8.04
CA TRP A 34 -20.35 6.70 7.06
C TRP A 34 -18.88 6.47 7.47
N LEU A 35 -18.19 7.48 8.02
CA LEU A 35 -16.83 7.34 8.56
C LEU A 35 -16.78 6.27 9.66
N VAL A 36 -17.71 6.34 10.62
CA VAL A 36 -17.79 5.39 11.73
C VAL A 36 -18.00 3.95 11.21
N VAL A 37 -18.81 3.79 10.17
CA VAL A 37 -19.14 2.48 9.58
C VAL A 37 -17.97 1.92 8.75
N MET A 38 -17.26 2.77 8.01
CA MET A 38 -16.19 2.34 7.11
C MET A 38 -14.83 2.19 7.80
N ARG A 39 -14.53 3.01 8.81
CA ARG A 39 -13.27 2.94 9.57
C ARG A 39 -13.52 2.67 11.05
N PRO A 40 -14.07 1.51 11.42
CA PRO A 40 -14.38 1.20 12.81
C PRO A 40 -13.13 1.11 13.71
N GLN A 41 -11.92 1.03 13.14
CA GLN A 41 -10.66 1.05 13.90
C GLN A 41 -10.29 2.45 14.44
N ASP A 42 -10.67 3.52 13.74
CA ASP A 42 -10.36 4.91 14.13
C ASP A 42 -11.24 5.38 15.31
N TRP A 43 -12.27 4.60 15.66
CA TRP A 43 -13.30 4.94 16.65
C TRP A 43 -13.23 3.98 17.84
N PRO A 44 -12.65 4.39 18.99
CA PRO A 44 -12.48 3.49 20.13
C PRO A 44 -13.82 2.99 20.67
N ARG A 45 -13.98 1.67 20.72
CA ARG A 45 -15.22 1.02 21.23
C ARG A 45 -15.39 1.14 22.74
N ARG A 46 -14.31 1.41 23.48
CA ARG A 46 -14.32 1.58 24.93
C ARG A 46 -14.13 3.05 25.27
N VAL A 47 -15.00 3.59 26.11
CA VAL A 47 -14.97 5.00 26.54
C VAL A 47 -13.60 5.37 27.16
N ALA A 48 -12.95 4.43 27.85
CA ALA A 48 -11.63 4.61 28.46
C ALA A 48 -10.48 4.85 27.46
N LEU A 49 -10.67 4.53 26.18
CA LEU A 49 -9.67 4.72 25.12
C LEU A 49 -9.83 6.06 24.39
N TRP A 50 -10.84 6.86 24.74
CA TRP A 50 -11.05 8.20 24.19
C TRP A 50 -10.09 9.19 24.84
N THR A 51 -8.91 9.32 24.26
CA THR A 51 -7.93 10.34 24.66
C THR A 51 -8.25 11.69 23.97
N PRO A 52 -7.77 12.82 24.51
CA PRO A 52 -7.94 14.13 23.88
C PRO A 52 -7.43 14.19 22.43
N ALA A 53 -6.36 13.46 22.12
CA ALA A 53 -5.80 13.38 20.78
C ALA A 53 -6.77 12.68 19.79
N VAL A 54 -7.42 11.60 20.22
CA VAL A 54 -8.42 10.89 19.40
C VAL A 54 -9.67 11.75 19.19
N VAL A 55 -10.12 12.45 20.23
CA VAL A 55 -11.24 13.39 20.12
C VAL A 55 -10.93 14.51 19.12
N LEU A 56 -9.71 15.06 19.18
CA LEU A 56 -9.27 16.12 18.27
C LEU A 56 -9.19 15.62 16.82
N ALA A 57 -8.63 14.42 16.60
CA ALA A 57 -8.57 13.81 15.26
C ALA A 57 -9.98 13.55 14.70
N ALA A 58 -10.88 12.97 15.50
CA ALA A 58 -12.27 12.75 15.10
C ALA A 58 -13.00 14.06 14.79
N ALA A 59 -12.81 15.09 15.62
CA ALA A 59 -13.38 16.42 15.39
C ALA A 59 -12.86 17.06 14.10
N ALA A 60 -11.56 16.95 13.83
CA ALA A 60 -10.95 17.44 12.60
C ALA A 60 -11.53 16.74 11.37
N GLN A 61 -11.71 15.42 11.44
CA GLN A 61 -12.27 14.64 10.34
C GLN A 61 -13.74 15.00 10.06
N VAL A 62 -14.53 15.19 11.11
CA VAL A 62 -15.92 15.68 11.00
C VAL A 62 -15.96 17.10 10.43
N ALA A 63 -15.02 17.97 10.85
CA ALA A 63 -14.93 19.33 10.33
C ALA A 63 -14.61 19.37 8.84
N ILE A 64 -13.67 18.53 8.38
CA ILE A 64 -13.35 18.37 6.95
C ILE A 64 -14.60 17.92 6.17
N ASN A 65 -15.34 16.93 6.67
CA ASN A 65 -16.58 16.50 6.04
C ASN A 65 -17.63 17.61 6.00
N ALA A 66 -17.74 18.42 7.04
CA ALA A 66 -18.62 19.57 7.05
C ALA A 66 -18.26 20.59 5.97
N VAL A 67 -16.97 20.87 5.78
CA VAL A 67 -16.49 21.75 4.70
C VAL A 67 -16.84 21.17 3.33
N ILE A 68 -16.61 19.88 3.10
CA ILE A 68 -16.94 19.21 1.84
C ILE A 68 -18.44 19.29 1.55
N VAL A 69 -19.29 19.01 2.54
CA VAL A 69 -20.76 19.12 2.42
C VAL A 69 -21.17 20.55 2.06
N VAL A 70 -20.60 21.55 2.73
CA VAL A 70 -20.88 22.97 2.45
C VAL A 70 -20.45 23.34 1.02
N ILE A 71 -19.29 22.89 0.57
CA ILE A 71 -18.80 23.13 -0.80
C ILE A 71 -19.75 22.48 -1.82
N LEU A 72 -20.07 21.20 -1.68
CA LEU A 72 -20.95 20.49 -2.61
C LEU A 72 -22.35 21.10 -2.64
N PHE A 73 -22.90 21.44 -1.48
CA PHE A 73 -24.18 22.12 -1.37
C PHE A 73 -24.13 23.50 -2.02
N GLY A 74 -23.04 24.24 -1.81
CA GLY A 74 -22.78 25.54 -2.45
C GLY A 74 -22.67 25.45 -3.97
N ILE A 75 -21.97 24.43 -4.49
CA ILE A 75 -21.88 24.17 -5.93
C ILE A 75 -23.26 23.84 -6.50
N GLY A 76 -24.01 22.94 -5.88
CA GLY A 76 -25.36 22.59 -6.34
C GLY A 76 -26.30 23.80 -6.35
N ARG A 77 -26.22 24.62 -5.30
CA ARG A 77 -26.99 25.87 -5.19
C ARG A 77 -26.53 26.94 -6.19
N GLY A 78 -25.23 27.03 -6.46
CA GLY A 78 -24.67 27.92 -7.47
C GLY A 78 -25.13 27.53 -8.88
N LEU A 79 -25.13 26.24 -9.20
CA LEU A 79 -25.63 25.73 -10.48
C LEU A 79 -27.13 25.97 -10.65
N GLY A 80 -27.94 25.69 -9.63
CA GLY A 80 -29.39 25.96 -9.68
C GLY A 80 -29.72 27.46 -9.72
N GLY A 81 -28.94 28.27 -9.01
CA GLY A 81 -29.10 29.73 -8.98
C GLY A 81 -28.71 30.41 -10.28
N VAL A 82 -27.56 30.03 -10.88
CA VAL A 82 -27.09 30.58 -12.16
C VAL A 82 -27.92 30.05 -13.33
N GLY A 83 -28.36 28.79 -13.27
CA GLY A 83 -29.21 28.17 -14.28
C GLY A 83 -30.68 28.63 -14.25
N GLY A 84 -31.11 29.34 -13.20
CA GLY A 84 -32.49 29.79 -13.04
C GLY A 84 -33.51 28.66 -12.90
N PHE A 85 -33.05 27.44 -12.62
CA PHE A 85 -33.90 26.26 -12.44
C PHE A 85 -33.65 25.65 -11.07
N VAL A 86 -34.73 25.32 -10.38
CA VAL A 86 -34.70 24.53 -9.14
C VAL A 86 -35.23 23.17 -9.49
N LEU A 87 -34.44 22.12 -9.27
CA LEU A 87 -34.89 20.76 -9.56
C LEU A 87 -35.97 20.41 -8.52
N PRO A 88 -37.23 20.11 -8.91
CA PRO A 88 -38.32 19.85 -7.98
C PRO A 88 -38.22 18.45 -7.40
N LEU A 89 -37.14 18.21 -6.65
CA LEU A 89 -36.93 16.96 -5.93
C LEU A 89 -37.64 17.04 -4.58
N PRO A 90 -38.36 15.99 -4.18
CA PRO A 90 -38.79 15.84 -2.81
C PRO A 90 -37.56 15.91 -1.89
N PRO A 91 -37.61 16.65 -0.76
CA PRO A 91 -36.47 16.82 0.16
C PRO A 91 -35.87 15.51 0.66
N LEU A 92 -36.67 14.44 0.64
CA LEU A 92 -36.28 13.11 1.08
C LEU A 92 -35.39 12.37 0.06
N VAL A 93 -35.44 12.72 -1.23
CA VAL A 93 -34.70 12.02 -2.29
C VAL A 93 -33.19 12.17 -2.14
N PRO A 94 -32.63 13.39 -1.98
CA PRO A 94 -31.18 13.55 -1.78
C PRO A 94 -30.69 12.89 -0.49
N VAL A 95 -31.51 12.93 0.57
CA VAL A 95 -31.20 12.31 1.87
C VAL A 95 -31.21 10.78 1.75
N ALA A 96 -32.23 10.21 1.12
CA ALA A 96 -32.34 8.77 0.89
C ALA A 96 -31.20 8.25 0.01
N LEU A 97 -30.77 9.03 -0.99
CA LEU A 97 -29.63 8.68 -1.84
C LEU A 97 -28.32 8.60 -1.05
N SER A 98 -28.02 9.61 -0.23
CA SER A 98 -26.84 9.58 0.65
C SER A 98 -26.92 8.45 1.67
N PHE A 99 -28.10 8.20 2.24
CA PHE A 99 -28.31 7.13 3.22
C PHE A 99 -28.15 5.75 2.60
N LEU A 100 -28.73 5.47 1.42
CA LEU A 100 -28.59 4.19 0.72
C LEU A 100 -27.14 3.90 0.31
N SER A 101 -26.33 4.94 0.11
CA SER A 101 -24.90 4.80 -0.19
C SER A 101 -24.17 4.03 0.90
N ILE A 102 -24.61 4.13 2.16
CA ILE A 102 -23.95 3.51 3.31
C ILE A 102 -24.04 1.96 3.24
N PRO A 103 -25.22 1.32 3.18
CA PRO A 103 -25.32 -0.13 3.03
C PRO A 103 -24.85 -0.63 1.66
N LEU A 104 -25.08 0.13 0.58
CA LEU A 104 -24.60 -0.23 -0.77
C LEU A 104 -23.07 -0.28 -0.82
N SER A 105 -22.40 0.67 -0.17
CA SER A 105 -20.95 0.62 -0.06
C SER A 105 -20.53 -0.63 0.70
N ARG A 106 -21.18 -0.98 1.81
CA ARG A 106 -20.88 -2.21 2.56
C ARG A 106 -21.09 -3.51 1.76
N MET A 107 -22.02 -3.55 0.81
CA MET A 107 -22.26 -4.72 -0.06
C MET A 107 -21.22 -4.83 -1.19
N VAL A 108 -20.71 -3.70 -1.67
CA VAL A 108 -19.68 -3.66 -2.73
C VAL A 108 -18.26 -3.73 -2.14
N TRP A 109 -18.11 -3.40 -0.87
CA TRP A 109 -16.84 -3.36 -0.15
C TRP A 109 -16.44 -4.75 0.33
N ASN A 110 -15.32 -5.26 -0.17
CA ASN A 110 -14.74 -6.50 0.31
C ASN A 110 -13.90 -6.19 1.57
N PRO A 111 -14.30 -6.66 2.78
CA PRO A 111 -13.64 -6.29 4.03
C PRO A 111 -12.17 -6.71 4.11
N GLU A 112 -11.79 -7.78 3.42
CA GLU A 112 -10.41 -8.27 3.36
C GLU A 112 -9.50 -7.32 2.59
N THR A 113 -9.94 -6.84 1.42
CA THR A 113 -9.16 -5.92 0.58
C THR A 113 -8.97 -4.56 1.24
N ALA A 114 -9.96 -4.10 2.01
CA ALA A 114 -9.88 -2.83 2.72
C ALA A 114 -9.02 -2.89 3.99
N GLN A 115 -9.07 -4.00 4.73
CA GLN A 115 -8.12 -4.21 5.83
C GLN A 115 -6.68 -4.30 5.32
N GLN A 116 -6.44 -4.95 4.18
CA GLN A 116 -5.11 -4.99 3.56
C GLN A 116 -4.64 -3.60 3.11
N MET A 117 -5.53 -2.79 2.53
CA MET A 117 -5.21 -1.43 2.09
C MET A 117 -4.97 -0.48 3.28
N ASP A 118 -5.80 -0.52 4.31
CA ASP A 118 -5.62 0.31 5.51
C ASP A 118 -4.35 -0.12 6.26
N GLN A 119 -4.04 -1.43 6.34
CA GLN A 119 -2.78 -1.92 6.92
C GLN A 119 -1.56 -1.47 6.11
N PHE A 120 -1.65 -1.48 4.78
CA PHE A 120 -0.59 -0.97 3.91
C PHE A 120 -0.39 0.55 4.09
N LEU A 121 -1.48 1.32 4.17
CA LEU A 121 -1.43 2.77 4.36
C LEU A 121 -0.93 3.17 5.76
N ASP A 122 -1.34 2.46 6.80
CA ASP A 122 -0.83 2.67 8.17
C ASP A 122 0.66 2.30 8.26
N GLN A 123 1.10 1.23 7.58
CA GLN A 123 2.52 0.86 7.47
C GLN A 123 3.33 1.91 6.71
N ALA A 124 2.80 2.46 5.62
CA ALA A 124 3.46 3.52 4.87
C ALA A 124 3.54 4.84 5.67
N LEU A 125 2.47 5.19 6.41
CA LEU A 125 2.46 6.33 7.32
C LEU A 125 3.43 6.14 8.48
N ASP A 126 3.52 4.94 9.04
CA ASP A 126 4.47 4.61 10.09
C ASP A 126 5.92 4.62 9.58
N GLN A 127 6.18 4.18 8.35
CA GLN A 127 7.48 4.35 7.69
C GLN A 127 7.84 5.82 7.50
N ILE A 128 6.92 6.65 7.00
CA ILE A 128 7.14 8.10 6.84
C ILE A 128 7.34 8.78 8.21
N HIS A 129 6.61 8.37 9.24
CA HIS A 129 6.79 8.87 10.61
C HIS A 129 8.07 8.35 11.27
N ALA A 130 8.57 7.18 10.89
CA ALA A 130 9.85 6.63 11.33
C ALA A 130 11.02 7.38 10.67
N ILE A 131 10.93 7.64 9.37
CA ILE A 131 11.85 8.47 8.59
C ILE A 131 11.90 9.89 9.17
N ASN A 132 10.74 10.49 9.50
CA ASN A 132 10.68 11.84 10.07
C ASN A 132 11.09 11.93 11.54
N ARG A 133 11.07 10.84 12.32
CA ARG A 133 11.42 10.88 13.75
C ARG A 133 12.87 10.57 14.06
N GLY A 134 13.66 10.05 13.12
CA GLY A 134 15.11 9.88 13.32
C GLY A 134 15.51 9.11 14.59
N ALA A 135 14.66 8.21 15.10
CA ALA A 135 14.93 7.42 16.29
C ALA A 135 14.38 5.99 16.16
N PRO A 136 15.18 4.96 16.48
CA PRO A 136 14.87 3.57 16.16
C PRO A 136 13.91 2.96 17.21
N GLN A 137 12.84 2.33 16.74
CA GLN A 137 12.09 1.33 17.52
C GLN A 137 12.08 0.00 16.75
N VAL A 138 13.27 -0.49 16.44
CA VAL A 138 13.49 -1.85 15.94
C VAL A 138 13.55 -2.78 17.14
N GLY A 139 12.61 -3.71 17.27
CA GLY A 139 12.71 -4.80 18.26
C GLY A 139 11.42 -5.41 18.79
N ALA A 140 10.28 -4.71 18.77
CA ALA A 140 9.05 -5.22 19.40
C ALA A 140 8.17 -6.09 18.48
N GLY A 141 8.21 -5.86 17.15
CA GLY A 141 7.39 -6.57 16.17
C GLY A 141 7.98 -7.90 15.71
N ALA A 142 9.29 -7.95 15.44
CA ALA A 142 9.97 -9.14 14.95
C ALA A 142 10.00 -10.30 15.97
N GLY A 143 10.02 -9.98 17.28
CA GLY A 143 9.96 -10.97 18.35
C GLY A 143 8.59 -11.62 18.57
N ALA A 144 7.52 -11.07 17.99
CA ALA A 144 6.15 -11.56 18.17
C ALA A 144 5.68 -12.49 17.04
N ASP A 145 6.35 -12.49 15.88
CA ASP A 145 6.03 -13.38 14.77
C ASP A 145 6.87 -14.67 14.83
N PRO A 146 6.26 -15.83 15.15
CA PRO A 146 7.00 -17.09 15.30
C PRO A 146 7.59 -17.59 13.97
N MET A 147 6.99 -17.23 12.83
CA MET A 147 7.49 -17.65 11.52
C MET A 147 8.70 -16.82 11.12
N LEU A 148 8.66 -15.50 11.36
CA LEU A 148 9.84 -14.65 11.16
C LEU A 148 10.98 -15.10 12.07
N LYS A 149 10.70 -15.32 13.36
CA LYS A 149 11.72 -15.85 14.28
C LYS A 149 12.33 -17.15 13.77
N THR A 150 11.52 -18.08 13.25
CA THR A 150 12.02 -19.35 12.70
C THR A 150 12.97 -19.11 11.53
N LEU A 151 12.66 -18.17 10.63
CA LEU A 151 13.56 -17.78 9.53
C LEU A 151 14.85 -17.15 10.06
N LEU A 152 14.74 -16.31 11.08
CA LEU A 152 15.89 -15.64 11.69
C LEU A 152 16.76 -16.58 12.54
N ASP A 153 16.23 -17.71 13.00
CA ASP A 153 16.97 -18.73 13.74
C ASP A 153 17.65 -19.76 12.81
N LEU A 154 17.44 -19.69 11.49
CA LEU A 154 18.13 -20.55 10.53
C LEU A 154 19.64 -20.29 10.55
N PRO A 155 20.47 -21.35 10.45
CA PRO A 155 21.91 -21.18 10.38
C PRO A 155 22.31 -20.54 9.04
N ASP A 156 23.36 -19.72 9.05
CA ASP A 156 23.77 -18.96 7.86
C ASP A 156 24.34 -19.84 6.73
N ASP A 157 24.76 -21.06 7.07
CA ASP A 157 25.21 -22.10 6.14
C ASP A 157 24.09 -23.08 5.74
N ALA A 158 22.83 -22.79 6.10
CA ALA A 158 21.67 -23.55 5.65
C ALA A 158 21.63 -23.61 4.11
N ASP A 159 21.15 -24.74 3.58
CA ASP A 159 20.93 -24.90 2.14
C ASP A 159 20.03 -23.76 1.62
N PRO A 160 20.52 -22.93 0.68
CA PRO A 160 19.76 -21.80 0.16
C PRO A 160 18.40 -22.18 -0.44
N VAL A 161 18.27 -23.39 -1.00
CA VAL A 161 17.00 -23.88 -1.55
C VAL A 161 16.00 -24.18 -0.42
N LEU A 162 16.45 -24.82 0.66
CA LEU A 162 15.60 -25.06 1.83
C LEU A 162 15.22 -23.75 2.52
N THR A 163 16.12 -22.77 2.54
CA THR A 163 15.86 -21.42 3.04
C THR A 163 14.80 -20.72 2.18
N ALA A 164 14.88 -20.82 0.85
CA ALA A 164 13.87 -20.29 -0.06
C ALA A 164 12.49 -20.95 0.16
N ASP A 165 12.45 -22.25 0.42
CA ASP A 165 11.23 -22.99 0.74
C ASP A 165 10.62 -22.56 2.08
N ALA A 166 11.47 -22.36 3.09
CA ALA A 166 11.05 -21.84 4.39
C ALA A 166 10.47 -20.43 4.27
N ILE A 167 11.11 -19.55 3.47
CA ILE A 167 10.60 -18.21 3.17
C ILE A 167 9.24 -18.31 2.48
N ALA A 168 9.11 -19.14 1.44
CA ALA A 168 7.84 -19.34 0.74
C ALA A 168 6.73 -19.79 1.70
N ALA A 169 7.01 -20.76 2.57
CA ALA A 169 6.05 -21.24 3.56
C ALA A 169 5.65 -20.13 4.55
N ALA A 170 6.60 -19.31 4.99
CA ALA A 170 6.33 -18.16 5.85
C ALA A 170 5.50 -17.07 5.14
N MET A 171 5.68 -16.89 3.82
CA MET A 171 4.95 -15.89 3.04
C MET A 171 3.58 -16.39 2.53
N CYS A 172 3.31 -17.69 2.57
CA CYS A 172 1.95 -18.21 2.31
C CYS A 172 0.96 -17.97 3.48
N ALA A 173 1.46 -17.64 4.67
CA ALA A 173 0.64 -17.39 5.84
C ALA A 173 0.11 -15.93 5.88
N PRO A 174 -1.01 -15.66 6.58
CA PRO A 174 -1.49 -14.30 6.80
C PRO A 174 -0.39 -13.37 7.34
N GLY A 175 -0.39 -12.12 6.88
CA GLY A 175 0.61 -11.11 7.27
C GLY A 175 1.94 -11.18 6.50
N ALA A 176 1.97 -11.84 5.34
CA ALA A 176 3.16 -11.99 4.50
C ALA A 176 3.89 -10.67 4.20
N ALA A 177 3.16 -9.62 3.81
CA ALA A 177 3.75 -8.32 3.49
C ALA A 177 4.48 -7.69 4.70
N LEU A 178 3.88 -7.72 5.90
CA LEU A 178 4.51 -7.26 7.13
C LEU A 178 5.74 -8.12 7.49
N ARG A 179 5.64 -9.43 7.28
CA ARG A 179 6.75 -10.35 7.56
C ARG A 179 7.92 -10.10 6.62
N LEU A 180 7.65 -9.84 5.35
CA LEU A 180 8.66 -9.51 4.35
C LEU A 180 9.33 -8.16 4.67
N SER A 181 8.58 -7.14 5.07
CA SER A 181 9.16 -5.84 5.45
C SER A 181 10.00 -5.91 6.72
N LEU A 182 9.57 -6.67 7.73
CA LEU A 182 10.36 -6.93 8.94
C LEU A 182 11.62 -7.75 8.64
N LEU A 183 11.53 -8.72 7.73
CA LEU A 183 12.68 -9.48 7.27
C LEU A 183 13.69 -8.57 6.55
N GLN A 184 13.20 -7.68 5.68
CA GLN A 184 14.06 -6.73 4.98
C GLN A 184 14.75 -5.76 5.95
N ASP A 185 14.02 -5.19 6.91
CA ASP A 185 14.59 -4.31 7.95
C ASP A 185 15.68 -5.01 8.76
N GLU A 186 15.47 -6.28 9.13
CA GLU A 186 16.46 -7.09 9.83
C GLU A 186 17.66 -7.44 8.94
N LEU A 187 17.49 -7.61 7.64
CA LEU A 187 18.60 -7.80 6.71
C LEU A 187 19.43 -6.52 6.57
N ASP A 188 18.79 -5.36 6.45
CA ASP A 188 19.44 -4.07 6.21
C ASP A 188 20.13 -3.50 7.46
N HIS A 189 19.49 -3.63 8.63
CA HIS A 189 19.94 -3.04 9.90
C HIS A 189 20.44 -4.06 10.93
N GLY A 190 20.36 -5.35 10.61
CA GLY A 190 20.78 -6.42 11.51
C GLY A 190 22.28 -6.35 11.84
N LEU A 191 22.59 -6.64 13.10
CA LEU A 191 23.99 -6.67 13.58
C LEU A 191 24.77 -7.88 13.06
N VAL A 192 24.07 -8.93 12.63
CA VAL A 192 24.66 -10.20 12.19
C VAL A 192 24.45 -10.34 10.68
N PRO A 193 25.51 -10.54 9.88
CA PRO A 193 25.38 -10.86 8.46
C PRO A 193 24.60 -12.17 8.30
N ARG A 194 23.61 -12.20 7.39
CA ARG A 194 22.74 -13.36 7.13
C ARG A 194 22.78 -13.71 5.64
N ASN A 195 23.95 -14.10 5.15
CA ASN A 195 24.18 -14.36 3.73
C ASN A 195 23.35 -15.53 3.19
N GLY A 196 23.16 -16.60 3.96
CA GLY A 196 22.30 -17.72 3.56
C GLY A 196 20.83 -17.32 3.44
N LEU A 197 20.37 -16.41 4.30
CA LEU A 197 19.01 -15.87 4.26
C LEU A 197 18.81 -14.93 3.07
N ARG A 198 19.80 -14.07 2.78
CA ARG A 198 19.82 -13.21 1.58
C ARG A 198 19.81 -14.04 0.30
N GLU A 199 20.64 -15.08 0.23
CA GLU A 199 20.70 -15.99 -0.91
C GLU A 199 19.36 -16.74 -1.10
N GLY A 200 18.78 -17.26 -0.02
CA GLY A 200 17.45 -17.89 -0.05
C GLY A 200 16.35 -16.93 -0.50
N LEU A 201 16.39 -15.66 -0.10
CA LEU A 201 15.42 -14.65 -0.52
C LEU A 201 15.53 -14.34 -2.02
N ILE A 202 16.75 -14.24 -2.55
CA ILE A 202 16.99 -14.08 -4.00
C ILE A 202 16.46 -15.29 -4.77
N LEU A 203 16.71 -16.51 -4.28
CA LEU A 203 16.21 -17.72 -4.92
C LEU A 203 14.68 -17.78 -4.93
N TRP A 204 14.03 -17.43 -3.80
CA TRP A 204 12.58 -17.34 -3.71
C TRP A 204 12.01 -16.28 -4.66
N ALA A 205 12.62 -15.08 -4.68
CA ALA A 205 12.14 -13.96 -5.47
C ALA A 205 12.26 -14.18 -7.00
N THR A 206 13.22 -15.00 -7.41
CA THR A 206 13.51 -15.30 -8.82
C THR A 206 13.10 -16.72 -9.21
N ASP A 207 12.25 -17.39 -8.43
CA ASP A 207 11.70 -18.70 -8.78
C ASP A 207 10.52 -18.54 -9.75
N THR A 208 10.64 -19.14 -10.93
CA THR A 208 9.66 -19.06 -12.01
C THR A 208 8.32 -19.73 -11.69
N VAL A 209 8.30 -20.73 -10.79
CA VAL A 209 7.08 -21.43 -10.37
C VAL A 209 6.34 -20.62 -9.31
N ARG A 210 7.07 -19.85 -8.48
CA ARG A 210 6.53 -19.06 -7.37
C ARG A 210 6.19 -17.63 -7.76
N ALA A 211 6.88 -17.06 -8.75
CA ALA A 211 6.61 -15.73 -9.29
C ALA A 211 5.22 -15.59 -9.95
N ALA A 212 4.54 -16.71 -10.25
CA ALA A 212 3.17 -16.71 -10.76
C ALA A 212 2.09 -16.50 -9.67
N ASP A 213 2.47 -16.55 -8.38
CA ASP A 213 1.55 -16.29 -7.27
C ASP A 213 1.60 -14.80 -6.91
N ASP A 214 0.68 -14.02 -7.50
CA ASP A 214 0.59 -12.54 -7.41
C ASP A 214 0.12 -12.03 -6.03
N ARG A 215 0.39 -12.79 -4.95
CA ARG A 215 -0.07 -12.49 -3.59
C ARG A 215 0.81 -11.50 -2.87
N VAL A 216 2.06 -11.36 -3.31
CA VAL A 216 3.05 -10.46 -2.70
C VAL A 216 3.66 -9.64 -3.83
N HIS A 217 3.31 -8.36 -3.90
CA HIS A 217 3.90 -7.43 -4.85
C HIS A 217 5.31 -7.02 -4.44
N GLY A 218 6.17 -6.69 -5.42
CA GLY A 218 7.52 -6.18 -5.17
C GLY A 218 8.54 -7.23 -4.71
N VAL A 219 8.22 -8.52 -4.85
CA VAL A 219 9.09 -9.63 -4.41
C VAL A 219 10.46 -9.58 -5.11
N GLN A 220 10.51 -9.27 -6.40
CA GLN A 220 11.76 -9.19 -7.15
C GLN A 220 12.62 -8.01 -6.68
N LEU A 221 12.02 -6.84 -6.43
CA LEU A 221 12.70 -5.71 -5.81
C LEU A 221 13.24 -6.08 -4.43
N THR A 222 12.48 -6.78 -3.58
CA THR A 222 12.99 -7.23 -2.26
C THR A 222 14.17 -8.19 -2.41
N GLY A 223 14.13 -9.09 -3.38
CA GLY A 223 15.27 -9.96 -3.70
C GLY A 223 16.51 -9.17 -4.14
N PHE A 224 16.33 -8.12 -4.95
CA PHE A 224 17.41 -7.24 -5.37
C PHE A 224 18.02 -6.48 -4.18
N LEU A 225 17.19 -5.87 -3.34
CA LEU A 225 17.67 -5.12 -2.16
C LEU A 225 18.39 -6.04 -1.16
N ALA A 226 17.96 -7.29 -1.03
CA ALA A 226 18.67 -8.28 -0.21
C ALA A 226 20.05 -8.67 -0.75
N ALA A 227 20.39 -8.38 -2.01
CA ALA A 227 21.77 -8.51 -2.49
C ALA A 227 22.68 -7.41 -1.93
N GLY A 228 22.12 -6.23 -1.61
CA GLY A 228 22.90 -5.05 -1.22
C GLY A 228 23.98 -4.74 -2.27
N PHE A 229 25.21 -4.49 -1.80
CA PHE A 229 26.39 -4.29 -2.65
C PHE A 229 27.27 -5.55 -2.78
N ASP A 230 26.77 -6.73 -2.40
CA ASP A 230 27.53 -7.98 -2.55
C ASP A 230 27.53 -8.44 -4.01
N ALA A 231 28.71 -8.44 -4.62
CA ALA A 231 28.90 -8.79 -6.03
C ALA A 231 28.37 -10.19 -6.38
N ARG A 232 28.51 -11.18 -5.49
CA ARG A 232 28.04 -12.56 -5.73
C ARG A 232 26.51 -12.59 -5.71
N LEU A 233 25.89 -11.91 -4.76
CA LEU A 233 24.43 -11.89 -4.63
C LEU A 233 23.78 -11.08 -5.76
N LEU A 234 24.38 -9.95 -6.15
CA LEU A 234 23.94 -9.16 -7.31
C LEU A 234 24.02 -9.98 -8.60
N GLU A 235 25.11 -10.73 -8.80
CA GLU A 235 25.25 -11.62 -9.95
C GLU A 235 24.20 -12.75 -9.92
N LEU A 236 23.98 -13.37 -8.76
CA LEU A 236 22.97 -14.41 -8.59
C LEU A 236 21.57 -13.88 -8.95
N PHE A 237 21.22 -12.71 -8.44
CA PHE A 237 19.94 -12.07 -8.73
C PHE A 237 19.82 -11.79 -10.23
N ALA A 238 20.78 -11.07 -10.83
CA ALA A 238 20.72 -10.70 -12.24
C ALA A 238 20.60 -11.91 -13.18
N ARG A 239 21.40 -12.96 -12.93
CA ARG A 239 21.38 -14.20 -13.74
C ARG A 239 20.04 -14.93 -13.71
N ARG A 240 19.31 -14.86 -12.59
CA ARG A 240 18.02 -15.54 -12.43
C ARG A 240 16.84 -14.66 -12.82
N ALA A 241 16.92 -13.37 -12.50
CA ALA A 241 15.85 -12.41 -12.72
C ALA A 241 15.70 -12.07 -14.22
N LEU A 242 16.79 -12.01 -14.98
CA LEU A 242 16.76 -11.71 -16.42
C LEU A 242 15.89 -12.69 -17.24
N PRO A 243 16.11 -14.02 -17.21
CA PRO A 243 15.28 -14.95 -17.97
C PRO A 243 13.82 -14.99 -17.48
N LEU A 244 13.57 -14.73 -16.19
CA LEU A 244 12.22 -14.64 -15.65
C LEU A 244 11.46 -13.44 -16.26
N LEU A 245 12.08 -12.26 -16.30
CA LEU A 245 11.48 -11.06 -16.88
C LEU A 245 11.24 -11.22 -18.39
N GLN A 246 12.20 -11.84 -19.10
CA GLN A 246 12.06 -12.13 -20.52
C GLN A 246 10.91 -13.10 -20.81
N ALA A 247 10.70 -14.09 -19.94
CA ALA A 247 9.59 -15.02 -20.06
C ALA A 247 8.24 -14.39 -19.68
N GLN A 248 8.24 -13.44 -18.73
CA GLN A 248 7.04 -12.78 -18.21
C GLN A 248 7.23 -11.25 -18.12
N PRO A 249 7.15 -10.53 -19.26
CA PRO A 249 7.40 -9.08 -19.28
C PRO A 249 6.46 -8.28 -18.38
N GLY A 250 5.25 -8.80 -18.10
CA GLY A 250 4.27 -8.15 -17.23
C GLY A 250 4.72 -8.00 -15.77
N LEU A 251 5.80 -8.67 -15.35
CA LEU A 251 6.38 -8.52 -14.00
C LEU A 251 7.24 -7.27 -13.84
N TRP A 252 7.43 -6.46 -14.89
CA TRP A 252 8.34 -5.31 -14.90
C TRP A 252 8.15 -4.37 -13.69
N SER A 253 6.92 -4.17 -13.23
CA SER A 253 6.61 -3.28 -12.09
C SER A 253 7.03 -3.81 -10.73
N SER A 254 7.41 -5.09 -10.64
CA SER A 254 7.93 -5.71 -9.41
C SER A 254 9.46 -5.79 -9.38
N TYR A 255 10.13 -5.46 -10.49
CA TYR A 255 11.58 -5.40 -10.61
C TYR A 255 12.12 -4.04 -10.16
N PRO A 256 13.42 -3.96 -9.80
CA PRO A 256 14.05 -2.66 -9.56
C PRO A 256 14.04 -1.81 -10.83
N ASP A 257 13.82 -0.51 -10.66
CA ASP A 257 13.86 0.43 -11.76
C ASP A 257 15.31 0.66 -12.26
N THR A 258 15.46 1.33 -13.41
CA THR A 258 16.79 1.57 -14.00
C THR A 258 17.68 2.46 -13.13
N ALA A 259 17.10 3.34 -12.30
CA ALA A 259 17.84 4.20 -11.39
C ALA A 259 18.37 3.42 -10.18
N GLU A 260 17.55 2.53 -9.61
CA GLU A 260 17.91 1.61 -8.52
C GLU A 260 19.03 0.65 -8.96
N ILE A 261 18.94 0.09 -10.17
CA ILE A 261 20.02 -0.72 -10.75
C ILE A 261 21.28 0.15 -10.96
N GLY A 262 21.11 1.40 -11.38
CA GLY A 262 22.18 2.38 -11.53
C GLY A 262 22.91 2.68 -10.21
N LEU A 263 22.18 2.75 -9.09
CA LEU A 263 22.76 2.96 -7.76
C LEU A 263 23.60 1.76 -7.29
N ALA A 264 23.25 0.54 -7.72
CA ALA A 264 24.02 -0.67 -7.41
C ALA A 264 25.27 -0.84 -8.30
N LEU A 265 25.37 -0.12 -9.42
CA LEU A 265 26.52 -0.15 -10.32
C LEU A 265 27.69 0.65 -9.74
N GLU A 266 28.47 0.03 -8.86
CA GLU A 266 29.73 0.58 -8.40
C GLU A 266 30.91 0.22 -9.34
N ASP A 267 31.85 1.15 -9.52
CA ASP A 267 33.11 0.93 -10.25
C ASP A 267 33.98 -0.19 -9.64
N SER A 268 33.74 -0.53 -8.37
CA SER A 268 34.42 -1.57 -7.60
C SER A 268 33.99 -2.99 -7.99
N LEU A 269 32.83 -3.15 -8.64
CA LEU A 269 32.27 -4.44 -9.01
C LEU A 269 33.03 -5.09 -10.16
N PRO A 270 33.11 -6.43 -10.22
CA PRO A 270 33.67 -7.12 -11.38
C PRO A 270 32.88 -6.81 -12.66
N GLU A 271 33.59 -6.68 -13.79
CA GLU A 271 33.01 -6.33 -15.10
C GLU A 271 31.84 -7.24 -15.49
N ALA A 272 31.96 -8.56 -15.24
CA ALA A 272 30.89 -9.52 -15.52
C ALA A 272 29.59 -9.25 -14.72
N VAL A 273 29.71 -8.74 -13.50
CA VAL A 273 28.55 -8.38 -12.65
C VAL A 273 27.92 -7.10 -13.16
N GLN A 274 28.74 -6.10 -13.50
CA GLN A 274 28.27 -4.86 -14.10
C GLN A 274 27.51 -5.13 -15.41
N ASP A 275 28.04 -6.01 -16.27
CA ASP A 275 27.38 -6.40 -17.52
C ASP A 275 26.05 -7.12 -17.27
N SER A 276 25.99 -7.97 -16.25
CA SER A 276 24.75 -8.65 -15.87
C SER A 276 23.69 -7.67 -15.38
N LEU A 277 24.08 -6.67 -14.59
CA LEU A 277 23.18 -5.60 -14.12
C LEU A 277 22.72 -4.68 -15.25
N ARG A 278 23.62 -4.30 -16.17
CA ARG A 278 23.26 -3.53 -17.38
C ARG A 278 22.29 -4.29 -18.27
N ALA A 279 22.50 -5.59 -18.46
CA ALA A 279 21.60 -6.44 -19.22
C ALA A 279 20.21 -6.53 -18.57
N LEU A 280 20.15 -6.59 -17.23
CA LEU A 280 18.90 -6.54 -16.49
C LEU A 280 18.20 -5.19 -16.64
N ALA A 281 18.92 -4.07 -16.49
CA ALA A 281 18.36 -2.73 -16.65
C ALA A 281 17.75 -2.53 -18.05
N ALA A 282 18.46 -2.96 -19.10
CA ALA A 282 17.95 -2.91 -20.47
C ALA A 282 16.69 -3.79 -20.67
N ALA A 283 16.61 -4.94 -19.98
CA ALA A 283 15.43 -5.79 -20.03
C ALA A 283 14.23 -5.20 -19.30
N VAL A 284 14.45 -4.54 -18.15
CA VAL A 284 13.42 -3.78 -17.42
C VAL A 284 12.90 -2.65 -18.29
N GLU A 285 13.77 -1.82 -18.83
CA GLU A 285 13.39 -0.71 -19.71
C GLU A 285 12.58 -1.18 -20.94
N ALA A 286 12.98 -2.29 -21.55
CA ALA A 286 12.28 -2.88 -22.69
C ALA A 286 10.89 -3.43 -22.32
N ALA A 287 10.70 -3.89 -21.08
CA ALA A 287 9.44 -4.39 -20.58
C ALA A 287 8.50 -3.27 -20.10
N THR A 288 9.04 -2.10 -19.71
CA THR A 288 8.25 -0.95 -19.27
C THR A 288 7.42 -0.33 -20.41
N PRO A 289 6.09 -0.14 -20.21
CA PRO A 289 5.21 0.49 -21.20
C PRO A 289 5.67 1.91 -21.60
N PRO A 290 5.52 2.31 -22.88
CA PRO A 290 5.96 3.62 -23.36
C PRO A 290 5.29 4.82 -22.68
N GLU A 291 4.09 4.63 -22.13
CA GLU A 291 3.35 5.68 -21.41
C GLU A 291 3.97 6.01 -20.04
N GLU A 292 4.60 5.03 -19.39
CA GLU A 292 5.24 5.20 -18.08
C GLU A 292 6.70 5.64 -18.19
N ARG A 293 7.38 5.31 -19.31
CA ARG A 293 8.74 5.77 -19.63
C ARG A 293 8.92 7.30 -19.69
N LEU A 294 7.83 8.05 -19.93
CA LEU A 294 7.85 9.52 -20.02
C LEU A 294 7.66 10.23 -18.67
N SER A 295 7.31 9.50 -17.60
CA SER A 295 7.11 10.08 -16.27
C SER A 295 8.38 10.11 -15.41
N GLU A 296 9.41 9.35 -15.82
CA GLU A 296 10.69 9.21 -15.10
C GLU A 296 11.85 9.98 -15.75
N ALA A 297 11.63 10.63 -16.89
CA ALA A 297 12.60 11.49 -17.60
C ALA A 297 12.42 12.97 -17.28
#